data_AF-A0A9P0AI89-F1
#
_entry.id   AF-A0A9P0AI89-F1
#
_cell.length_a   1.000
_cell.length_b   1.000
_cell.length_c   1.000
_cell.angle_alpha   90.00
_cell.angle_beta   90.00
_cell.angle_gamma   90.00
#
_symmetry.space_group_name_H-M   'P 1'
#
loop_
_entity.id
_entity.type
_entity.pdbx_description
1 polymer ?
#
loop_
_entity_poly.entity_id
_entity_poly.type
_entity_poly.pdbx_seq_one_letter_code
_entity_poly.pdbx_strand_id
1 'polypeptide(L)'
;MLILLLPLCSREAAFTYAISSAGVAYAVTAACSRGNISTCGCDPRHKERKELALQGPGPSGWKWGGCSVDMGFGMRFARKFLDAREIERDARSLMNLHNNKAGRKTECKCHGVSGSCTMKTCWKTLPPFRLIGDHLMHRYWRARGVSAVPVPSASKTSTREVRPLQLTLRRARSVQKTPKRSELVFLQSSPNYCERNLSMGSLGTNPTGAICSAAAEVTTHIKSPDPGSAAVNSIGVAKSSAKSAPRRSSCTPASDITGTPILSLLASPQKLVFKRP
;
A
#
# COMPACT_ATOMS: atom_id res chain seq x y z
N MET A 1 -11.80 11.03 -7.52
CA MET A 1 -10.45 11.48 -7.12
C MET A 1 -10.40 11.55 -5.59
N LEU A 2 -10.39 10.40 -4.91
CA LEU A 2 -10.73 10.24 -3.48
C LEU A 2 -9.51 10.24 -2.53
N ILE A 3 -8.27 10.25 -3.06
CA ILE A 3 -7.03 10.05 -2.28
C ILE A 3 -6.63 11.28 -1.45
N LEU A 4 -7.35 12.41 -1.59
CA LEU A 4 -7.01 13.70 -0.96
C LEU A 4 -7.56 13.93 0.46
N LEU A 5 -8.31 12.99 1.03
CA LEU A 5 -9.16 13.30 2.19
C LEU A 5 -8.58 12.98 3.56
N LEU A 6 -7.34 12.48 3.68
CA LEU A 6 -6.75 12.20 5.00
C LEU A 6 -5.66 13.24 5.33
N PRO A 7 -6.00 14.34 6.03
CA PRO A 7 -5.01 15.34 6.47
C PRO A 7 -3.98 14.73 7.44
N LEU A 8 -4.35 13.63 8.09
CA LEU A 8 -3.56 12.92 9.09
C LEU A 8 -2.66 11.85 8.46
N CYS A 9 -1.40 11.83 8.88
CA CYS A 9 -0.40 10.86 8.42
C CYS A 9 -0.47 9.54 9.22
N SER A 10 -1.66 8.94 9.27
CA SER A 10 -1.99 7.79 10.11
C SER A 10 -1.78 6.43 9.42
N ARG A 11 -2.05 5.34 10.15
CA ARG A 11 -2.03 3.98 9.58
C ARG A 11 -3.08 3.81 8.48
N GLU A 12 -4.24 4.42 8.65
CA GLU A 12 -5.35 4.35 7.70
C GLU A 12 -5.01 5.09 6.40
N ALA A 13 -4.32 6.24 6.52
CA ALA A 13 -3.74 6.92 5.37
C ALA A 13 -2.72 6.03 4.65
N ALA A 14 -1.79 5.41 5.39
CA ALA A 14 -0.80 4.51 4.81
C ALA A 14 -1.41 3.37 3.99
N PHE A 15 -2.47 2.74 4.51
CA PHE A 15 -3.22 1.72 3.79
C PHE A 15 -3.91 2.29 2.55
N THR A 16 -4.55 3.46 2.66
CA THR A 16 -5.27 4.13 1.56
C THR A 16 -4.34 4.42 0.37
N TYR A 17 -3.15 4.97 0.62
CA TYR A 17 -2.13 5.18 -0.41
C TYR A 17 -1.71 3.85 -1.05
N ALA A 18 -1.45 2.82 -0.23
CA ALA A 18 -1.04 1.52 -0.73
C ALA A 18 -2.11 0.83 -1.59
N ILE A 19 -3.36 0.73 -1.12
CA ILE A 19 -4.45 0.05 -1.85
C ILE A 19 -4.82 0.83 -3.12
N SER A 20 -4.81 2.15 -3.09
CA SER A 20 -5.07 2.97 -4.28
C SER A 20 -3.98 2.77 -5.32
N SER A 21 -2.72 2.76 -4.89
CA SER A 21 -1.58 2.53 -5.77
C SER A 21 -1.54 1.12 -6.36
N ALA A 22 -1.92 0.11 -5.57
CA ALA A 22 -2.14 -1.25 -6.06
C ALA A 22 -3.31 -1.31 -7.06
N GLY A 23 -4.41 -0.62 -6.77
CA GLY A 23 -5.61 -0.56 -7.62
C GLY A 23 -5.34 0.05 -9.00
N VAL A 24 -4.60 1.16 -9.07
CA VAL A 24 -4.21 1.76 -10.35
C VAL A 24 -3.32 0.80 -11.15
N ALA A 25 -2.30 0.21 -10.51
CA ALA A 25 -1.43 -0.75 -11.19
C ALA A 25 -2.21 -1.97 -11.70
N TYR A 26 -3.11 -2.50 -10.88
CA TYR A 26 -3.98 -3.63 -11.21
C TYR A 26 -4.91 -3.33 -12.39
N ALA A 27 -5.66 -2.24 -12.32
CA ALA A 27 -6.66 -1.88 -13.32
C ALA A 27 -6.02 -1.60 -14.68
N VAL A 28 -4.88 -0.90 -14.69
CA VAL A 28 -4.14 -0.60 -15.92
C VAL A 28 -3.58 -1.88 -16.53
N THR A 29 -2.93 -2.74 -15.74
CA THR A 29 -2.41 -4.01 -16.25
C THR A 29 -3.53 -4.90 -16.79
N ALA A 30 -4.68 -4.98 -16.12
CA ALA A 30 -5.83 -5.75 -16.58
C ALA A 30 -6.42 -5.19 -17.90
N ALA A 31 -6.49 -3.87 -18.04
CA ALA A 31 -6.95 -3.23 -19.26
C ALA A 31 -5.99 -3.47 -20.44
N CYS A 32 -4.67 -3.39 -20.19
CA CYS A 32 -3.64 -3.71 -21.18
C CYS A 32 -3.74 -5.15 -21.67
N SER A 33 -3.88 -6.13 -20.76
CA SER A 33 -3.94 -7.55 -21.17
C SER A 33 -5.24 -7.92 -21.90
N ARG A 34 -6.29 -7.11 -21.78
CA ARG A 34 -7.54 -7.25 -22.54
C ARG A 34 -7.53 -6.53 -23.89
N GLY A 35 -6.50 -5.72 -24.17
CA GLY A 35 -6.44 -4.90 -25.37
C GLY A 35 -7.31 -3.64 -25.32
N ASN A 36 -7.79 -3.22 -24.15
CA ASN A 36 -8.62 -2.01 -24.00
C ASN A 36 -7.84 -0.70 -24.14
N ILE A 37 -6.50 -0.76 -24.11
CA ILE A 37 -5.61 0.40 -24.21
C ILE A 37 -4.63 0.13 -25.35
N SER A 38 -4.60 0.98 -26.37
CA SER A 38 -3.78 0.77 -27.57
C SER A 38 -2.28 0.89 -27.35
N THR A 39 -1.84 1.58 -26.30
CA THR A 39 -0.42 1.86 -26.02
C THR A 39 0.28 0.79 -25.18
N CYS A 40 -0.44 -0.28 -24.80
CA CYS A 40 0.11 -1.39 -24.03
C CYS A 40 -0.56 -2.72 -24.40
N GLY A 41 -0.04 -3.83 -23.89
CA GLY A 41 -0.54 -5.16 -24.19
C GLY A 41 -0.04 -6.23 -23.21
N CYS A 42 0.08 -7.46 -23.70
CA CYS A 42 0.67 -8.58 -22.96
C CYS A 42 2.18 -8.38 -22.72
N ASP A 43 2.75 -9.06 -21.72
CA ASP A 43 4.18 -9.03 -21.37
C ASP A 43 5.05 -9.37 -22.60
N PRO A 44 5.86 -8.44 -23.12
CA PRO A 44 6.62 -8.64 -24.36
C PRO A 44 7.70 -9.72 -24.19
N ARG A 45 8.21 -9.93 -22.97
CA ARG A 45 9.20 -10.98 -22.65
C ARG A 45 8.63 -12.39 -22.84
N HIS A 46 7.31 -12.52 -22.96
CA HIS A 46 6.67 -13.76 -23.33
C HIS A 46 6.86 -14.10 -24.81
N LYS A 47 6.97 -13.10 -25.70
CA LYS A 47 7.27 -13.32 -27.13
C LYS A 47 8.70 -13.83 -27.32
N GLU A 48 9.68 -13.18 -26.70
CA GLU A 48 11.08 -13.62 -26.71
C GLU A 48 11.23 -15.05 -26.18
N ARG A 49 10.56 -15.37 -25.06
CA ARG A 49 10.60 -16.71 -24.45
C ARG A 49 9.83 -17.76 -25.25
N LYS A 50 8.80 -17.36 -26.00
CA LYS A 50 8.06 -18.23 -26.93
C LYS A 50 8.91 -18.54 -28.16
N GLU A 51 9.63 -17.56 -28.72
CA GLU A 51 10.58 -17.77 -29.83
C GLU A 51 11.75 -18.68 -29.42
N LEU A 52 12.29 -18.50 -28.22
CA LEU A 52 13.27 -19.41 -27.62
C LEU A 52 12.69 -20.82 -27.36
N ALA A 53 11.42 -20.94 -26.95
CA ALA A 53 10.75 -22.24 -26.75
C ALA A 53 10.32 -22.93 -28.07
N LEU A 54 10.37 -22.22 -29.21
CA LEU A 54 10.23 -22.79 -30.54
C LEU A 54 11.55 -23.39 -31.07
N GLN A 55 12.70 -23.04 -30.47
CA GLN A 55 14.03 -23.54 -30.83
C GLN A 55 14.42 -24.84 -30.12
N GLY A 56 13.50 -25.45 -29.36
CA GLY A 56 13.67 -26.77 -28.76
C GLY A 56 12.72 -26.99 -27.58
N PRO A 57 12.41 -28.25 -27.21
CA PRO A 57 11.60 -28.52 -26.03
C PRO A 57 12.39 -28.05 -24.80
N GLY A 58 11.89 -27.02 -24.11
CA GLY A 58 12.36 -26.71 -22.77
C GLY A 58 12.28 -27.97 -21.89
N PRO A 59 13.16 -28.14 -20.89
CA PRO A 59 13.44 -29.42 -20.22
C PRO A 59 12.28 -30.09 -19.45
N SER A 60 11.03 -29.65 -19.61
CA SER A 60 9.87 -30.12 -18.83
C SER A 60 8.52 -30.18 -19.58
N GLY A 61 8.49 -30.10 -20.92
CA GLY A 61 7.27 -30.43 -21.70
C GLY A 61 6.10 -29.43 -21.63
N TRP A 62 6.30 -28.26 -21.02
CA TRP A 62 5.32 -27.16 -20.97
C TRP A 62 5.71 -26.05 -21.96
N LYS A 63 4.71 -25.48 -22.63
CA LYS A 63 4.84 -24.37 -23.58
C LYS A 63 4.28 -23.08 -22.97
N TRP A 64 4.84 -21.94 -23.34
CA TRP A 64 4.26 -20.63 -23.01
C TRP A 64 3.16 -20.28 -24.04
N GLY A 65 1.99 -19.81 -23.59
CA GLY A 65 0.87 -19.48 -24.47
C GLY A 65 -0.09 -18.48 -23.82
N GLY A 66 -1.09 -17.98 -24.56
CA GLY A 66 -2.01 -16.95 -24.04
C GLY A 66 -1.38 -15.56 -23.86
N CYS A 67 -2.10 -14.68 -23.17
CA CYS A 67 -1.67 -13.31 -22.87
C CYS A 67 -1.19 -13.22 -21.41
N SER A 68 0.13 -13.26 -21.21
CA SER A 68 0.71 -12.96 -19.91
C SER A 68 0.55 -11.47 -19.58
N VAL A 69 0.08 -11.15 -18.38
CA VAL A 69 -0.08 -9.74 -17.96
C VAL A 69 1.27 -9.01 -17.83
N ASP A 70 1.37 -7.77 -18.32
CA ASP A 70 2.53 -6.91 -18.06
C ASP A 70 2.34 -6.11 -16.76
N MET A 71 2.75 -6.72 -15.65
CA MET A 71 2.78 -6.05 -14.35
C MET A 71 3.75 -4.87 -14.31
N GLY A 72 4.85 -4.94 -15.06
CA GLY A 72 5.87 -3.90 -15.09
C GLY A 72 5.30 -2.60 -15.65
N PHE A 73 4.52 -2.69 -16.72
CA PHE A 73 3.81 -1.55 -17.30
C PHE A 73 2.86 -0.89 -16.28
N GLY A 74 1.97 -1.65 -15.66
CA GLY A 74 1.02 -1.12 -14.68
C GLY A 74 1.69 -0.48 -13.47
N MET A 75 2.77 -1.10 -12.95
CA MET A 75 3.56 -0.52 -11.86
C MET A 75 4.23 0.80 -12.26
N ARG A 76 4.81 0.89 -13.47
CA ARG A 76 5.43 2.12 -13.97
C ARG A 76 4.40 3.22 -14.18
N PHE A 77 3.23 2.88 -14.74
CA PHE A 77 2.13 3.82 -14.91
C PHE A 77 1.66 4.37 -13.56
N ALA A 78 1.32 3.49 -12.62
CA ALA A 78 0.85 3.89 -11.29
C ALA A 78 1.89 4.72 -10.53
N ARG A 79 3.19 4.41 -10.69
CA ARG A 79 4.28 5.24 -10.18
C ARG A 79 4.25 6.64 -10.78
N LYS A 80 4.26 6.76 -12.11
CA LYS A 80 4.25 8.07 -12.79
C LYS A 80 3.00 8.89 -12.43
N PHE A 81 1.85 8.25 -12.30
CA PHE A 81 0.58 8.93 -12.05
C PHE A 81 0.41 9.37 -10.60
N LEU A 82 0.67 8.48 -9.63
CA LEU A 82 0.41 8.76 -8.22
C LEU A 82 1.56 9.47 -7.52
N ASP A 83 2.80 9.14 -7.88
CA ASP A 83 3.97 9.74 -7.21
C ASP A 83 4.25 11.17 -7.72
N ALA A 84 3.72 11.56 -8.90
CA ALA A 84 3.87 12.91 -9.44
C ALA A 84 3.25 14.00 -8.55
N ARG A 85 2.37 13.62 -7.61
CA ARG A 85 1.73 14.56 -6.68
C ARG A 85 2.56 14.81 -5.42
N GLU A 86 3.56 13.99 -5.13
CA GLU A 86 4.37 14.04 -3.90
C GLU A 86 5.65 14.86 -4.12
N ILE A 87 5.50 16.17 -4.40
CA ILE A 87 6.58 17.06 -4.87
C ILE A 87 7.37 17.69 -3.72
N GLU A 88 6.73 17.91 -2.56
CA GLU A 88 7.26 18.75 -1.47
C GLU A 88 8.51 18.17 -0.79
N ARG A 89 8.81 16.88 -1.02
CA ARG A 89 9.95 16.14 -0.39
C ARG A 89 9.96 16.22 1.14
N ASP A 90 8.81 16.51 1.72
CA ASP A 90 8.60 16.60 3.15
C ASP A 90 8.34 15.20 3.76
N ALA A 91 8.15 15.15 5.08
CA ALA A 91 7.89 13.89 5.77
C ALA A 91 6.65 13.16 5.21
N ARG A 92 5.57 13.91 4.90
CA ARG A 92 4.33 13.36 4.35
C ARG A 92 4.57 12.77 2.96
N SER A 93 5.20 13.52 2.07
CA SER A 93 5.54 13.06 0.71
C SER A 93 6.37 11.78 0.76
N LEU A 94 7.35 11.69 1.66
CA LEU A 94 8.15 10.47 1.83
C LEU A 94 7.34 9.27 2.31
N MET A 95 6.44 9.47 3.28
CA MET A 95 5.53 8.44 3.76
C MET A 95 4.62 7.95 2.63
N ASN A 96 4.03 8.88 1.87
CA ASN A 96 3.13 8.59 0.76
C ASN A 96 3.84 7.80 -0.34
N LEU A 97 5.02 8.24 -0.78
CA LEU A 97 5.86 7.54 -1.76
C LEU A 97 6.23 6.12 -1.32
N HIS A 98 6.56 5.94 -0.03
CA HIS A 98 6.87 4.62 0.53
C HIS A 98 5.65 3.69 0.46
N ASN A 99 4.49 4.16 0.92
CA ASN A 99 3.26 3.36 0.94
C ASN A 99 2.72 3.07 -0.46
N ASN A 100 2.78 4.05 -1.37
CA ASN A 100 2.47 3.86 -2.79
C ASN A 100 3.33 2.76 -3.41
N LYS A 101 4.63 2.74 -3.10
CA LYS A 101 5.56 1.70 -3.56
C LYS A 101 5.28 0.34 -2.91
N ALA A 102 4.97 0.31 -1.62
CA ALA A 102 4.63 -0.92 -0.91
C ALA A 102 3.35 -1.57 -1.47
N GLY A 103 2.36 -0.74 -1.86
CA GLY A 103 1.12 -1.15 -2.53
C GLY A 103 1.33 -1.76 -3.90
N ARG A 104 2.15 -1.12 -4.75
CA ARG A 104 2.46 -1.62 -6.11
C ARG A 104 3.30 -2.90 -6.10
N LYS A 105 3.95 -3.24 -4.99
CA LYS A 105 4.77 -4.45 -4.88
C LYS A 105 3.87 -5.68 -4.69
N THR A 106 3.42 -6.24 -5.80
CA THR A 106 2.65 -7.49 -5.85
C THR A 106 3.57 -8.70 -5.86
N GLU A 107 3.15 -9.78 -5.19
CA GLU A 107 3.74 -11.10 -5.37
C GLU A 107 3.03 -11.78 -6.53
N CYS A 108 3.78 -12.16 -7.57
CA CYS A 108 3.22 -12.88 -8.71
C CYS A 108 3.06 -14.36 -8.32
N LYS A 109 1.85 -14.89 -8.40
CA LYS A 109 1.59 -16.32 -8.35
C LYS A 109 1.05 -16.76 -9.71
N CYS A 110 1.53 -17.90 -10.20
CA CYS A 110 0.95 -18.54 -11.36
C CYS A 110 -0.32 -19.28 -10.90
N HIS A 111 -1.42 -19.11 -11.62
CA HIS A 111 -2.65 -19.88 -11.39
C HIS A 111 -2.85 -20.83 -12.58
N GLY A 112 -2.96 -22.12 -12.29
CA GLY A 112 -3.39 -23.18 -13.23
C GLY A 112 -4.63 -23.89 -12.67
N VAL A 113 -5.35 -24.63 -13.51
CA VAL A 113 -6.53 -25.41 -13.09
C VAL A 113 -6.12 -26.35 -11.95
N SER A 114 -6.78 -26.23 -10.80
CA SER A 114 -6.53 -27.00 -9.56
C SER A 114 -5.16 -26.86 -8.88
N GLY A 115 -4.33 -25.87 -9.23
CA GLY A 115 -3.04 -25.67 -8.55
C GLY A 115 -2.00 -26.77 -8.81
N SER A 116 -2.27 -27.70 -9.74
CA SER A 116 -1.29 -28.67 -10.24
C SER A 116 -0.61 -28.16 -11.52
N CYS A 117 0.70 -28.38 -11.63
CA CYS A 117 1.50 -28.04 -12.82
C CYS A 117 1.32 -29.02 -14.01
N THR A 118 0.16 -29.68 -14.13
CA THR A 118 -0.10 -30.72 -15.14
C THR A 118 -0.52 -30.17 -16.51
N MET A 119 -0.68 -28.84 -16.66
CA MET A 119 -1.07 -28.19 -17.92
C MET A 119 0.13 -27.92 -18.84
N LYS A 120 -0.01 -28.28 -20.13
CA LYS A 120 1.02 -28.07 -21.17
C LYS A 120 1.17 -26.61 -21.61
N THR A 121 0.34 -25.68 -21.12
CA THR A 121 0.45 -24.25 -21.45
C THR A 121 0.22 -23.35 -20.24
N CYS A 122 1.13 -22.40 -19.99
CA CYS A 122 1.09 -21.50 -18.83
C CYS A 122 1.21 -20.02 -19.25
N TRP A 123 0.54 -19.12 -18.51
CA TRP A 123 0.70 -17.66 -18.60
C TRP A 123 0.56 -17.00 -17.22
N LYS A 124 1.07 -15.78 -17.10
CA LYS A 124 0.93 -14.97 -15.88
C LYS A 124 -0.43 -14.28 -15.86
N THR A 125 -1.11 -14.36 -14.72
CA THR A 125 -2.39 -13.68 -14.48
C THR A 125 -2.32 -12.77 -13.26
N LEU A 126 -3.25 -11.83 -13.19
CA LEU A 126 -3.48 -11.04 -11.99
C LEU A 126 -4.26 -11.89 -10.96
N PRO A 127 -3.85 -11.91 -9.67
CA PRO A 127 -4.66 -12.55 -8.64
C PRO A 127 -5.96 -11.76 -8.42
N PRO A 128 -7.01 -12.35 -7.83
CA PRO A 128 -8.18 -11.59 -7.41
C PRO A 128 -7.78 -10.38 -6.54
N PHE A 129 -8.30 -9.19 -6.84
CA PHE A 129 -7.92 -7.97 -6.12
C PHE A 129 -8.21 -8.05 -4.61
N ARG A 130 -9.18 -8.88 -4.20
CA ARG A 130 -9.45 -9.20 -2.79
C ARG A 130 -8.19 -9.69 -2.06
N LEU A 131 -7.42 -10.60 -2.66
CA LEU A 131 -6.19 -11.12 -2.06
C LEU A 131 -5.13 -10.03 -1.87
N ILE A 132 -5.09 -9.05 -2.77
CA ILE A 132 -4.21 -7.87 -2.64
C ILE A 132 -4.67 -7.03 -1.44
N GLY A 133 -5.98 -6.81 -1.32
CA GLY A 133 -6.60 -6.14 -0.17
C GLY A 133 -6.27 -6.82 1.15
N ASP A 134 -6.41 -8.15 1.22
CA ASP A 134 -6.13 -8.94 2.42
C ASP A 134 -4.65 -8.87 2.81
N HIS A 135 -3.74 -8.95 1.83
CA HIS A 135 -2.30 -8.81 2.08
C HIS A 135 -1.94 -7.41 2.60
N LEU A 136 -2.53 -6.37 2.01
CA LEU A 136 -2.32 -4.99 2.48
C LEU A 136 -2.95 -4.76 3.85
N MET A 137 -4.07 -5.41 4.16
CA MET A 137 -4.70 -5.35 5.48
C MET A 137 -3.82 -6.01 6.54
N HIS A 138 -3.22 -7.16 6.25
CA HIS A 138 -2.23 -7.76 7.15
C HIS A 138 -1.02 -6.84 7.37
N ARG A 139 -0.55 -6.14 6.34
CA ARG A 139 0.52 -5.13 6.48
C ARG A 139 0.06 -3.90 7.25
N TYR A 140 -1.21 -3.51 7.18
CA TYR A 140 -1.80 -2.41 7.95
C TYR A 140 -1.75 -2.68 9.45
N TRP A 141 -2.14 -3.88 9.90
CA TRP A 141 -2.07 -4.25 11.31
C TRP A 141 -0.64 -4.25 11.88
N ARG A 142 0.35 -4.48 11.01
CA ARG A 142 1.79 -4.51 11.34
C ARG A 142 2.54 -3.24 10.94
N ALA A 143 1.81 -2.19 10.54
CA ALA A 143 2.42 -0.95 10.06
C ALA A 143 3.34 -0.35 11.12
N ARG A 144 4.42 0.31 10.67
CA ARG A 144 5.48 0.81 11.55
C ARG A 144 5.45 2.33 11.65
N GLY A 145 5.51 2.84 12.87
CA GLY A 145 5.69 4.27 13.12
C GLY A 145 7.10 4.72 12.73
N VAL A 146 7.19 5.78 11.92
CA VAL A 146 8.44 6.36 11.44
C VAL A 146 8.54 7.85 11.79
N SER A 147 9.77 8.36 11.74
CA SER A 147 10.08 9.80 11.78
C SER A 147 10.96 10.13 10.57
N ALA A 148 10.75 11.31 9.99
CA ALA A 148 11.65 11.84 8.97
C ALA A 148 12.83 12.54 9.65
N VAL A 149 14.05 12.13 9.31
CA VAL A 149 15.28 12.71 9.85
C VAL A 149 16.18 13.17 8.70
N PRO A 150 16.94 14.27 8.85
CA PRO A 150 17.93 14.67 7.87
C PRO A 150 18.97 13.56 7.67
N VAL A 151 19.36 13.32 6.42
CA VAL A 151 20.46 12.40 6.11
C VAL A 151 21.78 13.00 6.61
N PRO A 152 22.62 12.25 7.35
CA PRO A 152 23.96 12.71 7.71
C PRO A 152 24.80 12.90 6.43
N SER A 153 25.30 14.11 6.20
CA SER A 153 26.26 14.37 5.12
C SER A 153 27.69 14.17 5.61
N ALA A 154 28.51 13.45 4.85
CA ALA A 154 29.96 13.36 5.07
C ALA A 154 30.71 14.62 4.61
N SER A 155 30.08 15.45 3.76
CA SER A 155 30.62 16.73 3.30
C SER A 155 30.16 17.87 4.22
N LYS A 156 31.13 18.56 4.84
CA LYS A 156 30.94 19.84 5.57
C LYS A 156 30.81 21.05 4.63
N THR A 157 30.79 20.81 3.32
CA THR A 157 30.83 21.86 2.29
C THR A 157 29.52 21.83 1.51
N SER A 158 28.47 22.43 2.06
CA SER A 158 27.40 23.03 1.26
C SER A 158 26.60 23.99 2.13
N THR A 159 26.65 25.23 1.70
CA THR A 159 25.88 26.37 2.18
C THR A 159 24.42 26.21 1.75
N ARG A 160 23.48 26.46 2.67
CA ARG A 160 22.06 26.79 2.40
C ARG A 160 21.15 25.79 1.65
N GLU A 161 21.59 24.60 1.26
CA GLU A 161 20.72 23.61 0.63
C GLU A 161 19.96 22.75 1.68
N VAL A 162 18.64 22.60 1.51
CA VAL A 162 17.80 21.79 2.42
C VAL A 162 18.27 20.33 2.36
N ARG A 163 18.78 19.81 3.47
CA ARG A 163 19.26 18.43 3.54
C ARG A 163 18.13 17.45 3.23
N PRO A 164 18.38 16.41 2.40
CA PRO A 164 17.36 15.42 2.10
C PRO A 164 16.94 14.69 3.39
N LEU A 165 15.64 14.44 3.50
CA LEU A 165 15.06 13.67 4.61
C LEU A 165 15.03 12.18 4.27
N GLN A 166 15.15 11.34 5.30
CA GLN A 166 14.93 9.90 5.21
C GLN A 166 14.00 9.40 6.32
N LEU A 167 13.21 8.37 6.02
CA LEU A 167 12.35 7.74 7.00
C LEU A 167 13.15 6.78 7.88
N THR A 168 13.01 6.94 9.19
CA THR A 168 13.61 6.06 10.20
C THR A 168 12.55 5.53 11.15
N LEU A 169 12.70 4.29 11.58
CA LEU A 169 11.77 3.63 12.50
C LEU A 169 11.84 4.27 13.89
N ARG A 170 10.69 4.70 14.44
CA ARG A 170 10.60 5.27 15.80
C ARG A 170 10.99 4.28 16.90
N ARG A 171 10.74 2.99 16.65
CA ARG A 171 11.12 1.88 17.53
C ARG A 171 11.91 0.87 16.69
N ALA A 172 13.19 1.14 16.54
CA ALA A 172 14.15 0.27 15.86
C ALA A 172 14.80 -0.68 16.89
N ARG A 173 14.96 -1.96 16.53
CA ARG A 173 16.03 -2.78 17.15
C ARG A 173 17.36 -2.24 16.62
N SER A 174 18.42 -2.27 17.43
CA SER A 174 19.72 -1.60 17.18
C SER A 174 20.27 -1.76 15.75
N VAL A 175 19.96 -2.87 15.08
CA VAL A 175 20.43 -3.22 13.73
C VAL A 175 19.61 -2.62 12.57
N GLN A 176 18.30 -2.40 12.72
CA GLN A 176 17.43 -1.96 11.60
C GLN A 176 16.81 -0.58 11.86
N LYS A 177 17.40 0.45 11.27
CA LYS A 177 16.92 1.84 11.37
C LYS A 177 15.93 2.24 10.26
N THR A 178 16.00 1.59 9.10
CA THR A 178 15.15 1.92 7.93
C THR A 178 13.97 0.95 7.77
N PRO A 179 12.78 1.44 7.39
CA PRO A 179 11.61 0.59 7.16
C PRO A 179 11.80 -0.29 5.92
N LYS A 180 11.24 -1.51 5.95
CA LYS A 180 11.31 -2.40 4.78
C LYS A 180 10.39 -1.87 3.68
N ARG A 181 10.78 -2.09 2.41
CA ARG A 181 9.98 -1.69 1.24
C ARG A 181 8.60 -2.35 1.14
N SER A 182 8.39 -3.46 1.84
CA SER A 182 7.10 -4.18 1.90
C SER A 182 6.24 -3.78 3.10
N GLU A 183 6.77 -3.03 4.06
CA GLU A 183 6.03 -2.56 5.24
C GLU A 183 5.25 -1.30 4.90
N LEU A 184 4.09 -1.12 5.53
CA LEU A 184 3.41 0.18 5.56
C LEU A 184 3.96 1.00 6.72
N VAL A 185 4.04 2.32 6.52
CA VAL A 185 4.61 3.25 7.49
C VAL A 185 3.71 4.45 7.72
N PHE A 186 3.72 4.97 8.94
CA PHE A 186 2.91 6.12 9.35
C PHE A 186 3.73 7.08 10.23
N LEU A 187 3.39 8.38 10.20
CA LEU A 187 4.07 9.41 11.00
C LEU A 187 3.33 9.70 12.31
N GLN A 188 2.00 9.60 12.30
CA GLN A 188 1.13 9.99 13.40
C GLN A 188 0.26 8.83 13.86
N SER A 189 0.05 8.72 15.17
CA SER A 189 -0.88 7.74 15.72
C SER A 189 -2.30 8.03 15.24
N SER A 190 -3.08 6.98 15.01
CA SER A 190 -4.50 7.10 14.68
C SER A 190 -5.25 7.81 15.83
N PRO A 191 -6.22 8.69 15.52
CA PRO A 191 -7.05 9.36 16.50
C PRO A 191 -8.12 8.40 17.03
N ASN A 192 -8.93 8.88 17.98
CA ASN A 192 -10.14 8.19 18.38
C ASN A 192 -11.22 8.39 17.30
N TYR A 193 -11.70 7.29 16.70
CA TYR A 193 -12.76 7.32 15.68
C TYR A 193 -14.16 7.08 16.25
N CYS A 194 -14.29 6.84 17.57
CA CYS A 194 -15.59 6.61 18.20
C CYS A 194 -16.45 7.88 18.17
N GLU A 195 -15.85 9.02 18.47
CA GLU A 195 -16.52 10.32 18.50
C GLU A 195 -16.43 11.01 17.14
N ARG A 196 -17.47 11.78 16.82
CA ARG A 196 -17.50 12.58 15.60
C ARG A 196 -16.51 13.73 15.73
N ASN A 197 -15.59 13.82 14.77
CA ASN A 197 -14.61 14.89 14.70
C ASN A 197 -14.34 15.25 13.23
N LEU A 198 -15.06 16.26 12.72
CA LEU A 198 -14.96 16.70 11.33
C LEU A 198 -13.58 17.26 10.96
N SER A 199 -12.86 17.86 11.92
CA SER A 199 -11.51 18.40 11.68
C SER A 199 -10.49 17.32 11.35
N MET A 200 -10.71 16.10 11.84
CA MET A 200 -9.89 14.92 11.55
C MET A 200 -10.51 14.02 10.48
N GLY A 201 -11.66 14.41 9.90
CA GLY A 201 -12.41 13.59 8.95
C GLY A 201 -13.14 12.39 9.57
N SER A 202 -13.30 12.35 10.89
CA SER A 202 -14.04 11.29 11.60
C SER A 202 -15.53 11.61 11.69
N LEU A 203 -16.39 10.72 11.19
CA LEU A 203 -17.84 10.85 11.36
C LEU A 203 -18.33 10.32 12.72
N GLY A 204 -17.46 9.65 13.48
CA GLY A 204 -17.84 8.91 14.69
C GLY A 204 -18.47 7.56 14.36
N THR A 205 -18.52 6.67 15.35
CA THR A 205 -19.17 5.35 15.26
C THR A 205 -20.41 5.25 16.17
N ASN A 206 -20.85 6.36 16.77
CA ASN A 206 -22.06 6.41 17.61
C ASN A 206 -23.30 5.97 16.78
N PRO A 207 -24.31 5.32 17.38
CA PRO A 207 -25.06 4.21 16.77
C PRO A 207 -26.10 4.57 15.70
N THR A 208 -26.11 5.78 15.15
CA THR A 208 -27.11 6.17 14.14
C THR A 208 -26.84 5.66 12.72
N GLY A 209 -25.83 4.80 12.49
CA GLY A 209 -25.58 4.27 11.14
C GLY A 209 -24.51 3.19 10.93
N ALA A 210 -23.75 2.79 11.97
CA ALA A 210 -22.79 1.69 11.84
C ALA A 210 -23.50 0.34 12.08
N ILE A 211 -23.48 -0.55 11.08
CA ILE A 211 -23.98 -1.92 11.24
C ILE A 211 -22.92 -2.74 11.95
N CYS A 212 -23.22 -3.19 13.17
CA CYS A 212 -22.40 -4.12 13.91
C CYS A 212 -22.84 -5.56 13.59
N SER A 213 -21.90 -6.45 13.27
CA SER A 213 -22.17 -7.88 13.24
C SER A 213 -22.01 -8.45 14.66
N ALA A 214 -23.08 -9.05 15.20
CA ALA A 214 -23.01 -9.81 16.45
C ALA A 214 -22.32 -11.16 16.17
N ALA A 215 -21.00 -11.18 16.12
CA ALA A 215 -20.19 -12.39 16.29
C ALA A 215 -18.71 -12.06 16.38
N ALA A 216 -18.13 -12.29 17.55
CA ALA A 216 -16.83 -12.91 17.66
C ALA A 216 -16.96 -13.99 18.74
N GLU A 217 -17.59 -15.13 18.40
CA GLU A 217 -17.13 -16.36 19.04
C GLU A 217 -15.68 -16.49 18.61
N VAL A 218 -14.78 -16.11 19.52
CA VAL A 218 -13.39 -16.50 19.44
C VAL A 218 -13.43 -18.02 19.58
N THR A 219 -13.58 -18.72 18.45
CA THR A 219 -13.13 -20.10 18.34
C THR A 219 -11.63 -20.03 18.53
N THR A 220 -11.24 -20.08 19.80
CA THR A 220 -9.90 -20.46 20.18
C THR A 220 -9.70 -21.81 19.51
N HIS A 221 -8.87 -21.85 18.46
CA HIS A 221 -8.16 -23.08 18.16
C HIS A 221 -7.29 -23.36 19.37
N ILE A 222 -7.89 -23.95 20.42
CA ILE A 222 -7.16 -24.61 21.49
C ILE A 222 -6.43 -25.73 20.78
N LYS A 223 -5.16 -25.49 20.47
CA LYS A 223 -4.23 -26.58 20.22
C LYS A 223 -4.15 -27.35 21.54
N SER A 224 -4.73 -28.54 21.56
CA SER A 224 -4.65 -29.47 22.69
C SER A 224 -3.19 -29.52 23.19
N PRO A 225 -2.93 -29.36 24.49
CA PRO A 225 -1.59 -29.55 25.02
C PRO A 225 -1.22 -31.04 24.95
N ASP A 226 -0.05 -31.33 24.39
CA ASP A 226 0.59 -32.65 24.52
C ASP A 226 0.81 -32.97 26.02
N PRO A 227 0.61 -34.22 26.45
CA PRO A 227 0.74 -34.60 27.86
C PRO A 227 2.22 -34.74 28.21
N GLY A 228 2.73 -33.84 29.05
CA GLY A 228 4.01 -34.04 29.73
C GLY A 228 4.90 -32.81 29.82
N SER A 229 4.62 -31.93 30.77
CA SER A 229 5.64 -31.32 31.63
C SER A 229 4.97 -30.53 32.73
N ALA A 230 5.28 -30.88 33.98
CA ALA A 230 4.72 -30.32 35.19
C ALA A 230 5.34 -28.95 35.54
N ALA A 231 4.50 -28.07 36.10
CA ALA A 231 4.72 -26.98 37.08
C ALA A 231 5.90 -25.99 36.85
N VAL A 232 5.80 -24.69 37.14
CA VAL A 232 5.57 -24.07 38.45
C VAL A 232 5.08 -22.61 38.29
N ASN A 233 4.25 -22.19 39.25
CA ASN A 233 3.68 -20.86 39.50
C ASN A 233 4.63 -19.66 39.37
N SER A 234 4.07 -18.48 39.01
CA SER A 234 4.23 -17.24 39.78
C SER A 234 3.26 -16.14 39.31
N ILE A 235 2.53 -15.59 40.27
CA ILE A 235 1.63 -14.44 40.19
C ILE A 235 2.45 -13.16 39.98
N GLY A 236 2.05 -12.31 39.02
CA GLY A 236 2.70 -11.03 38.76
C GLY A 236 1.72 -9.97 38.26
N VAL A 237 1.23 -9.14 39.18
CA VAL A 237 0.44 -7.93 38.90
C VAL A 237 1.35 -6.88 38.26
N ALA A 238 1.10 -6.50 37.00
CA ALA A 238 1.84 -5.45 36.32
C ALA A 238 1.10 -4.10 36.41
N LYS A 239 1.64 -3.20 37.25
CA LYS A 239 1.26 -1.79 37.39
C LYS A 239 1.50 -1.00 36.09
N SER A 240 0.52 -0.19 35.70
CA SER A 240 0.62 0.82 34.65
C SER A 240 1.39 2.06 35.12
N SER A 241 2.53 2.37 34.51
CA SER A 241 3.20 3.67 34.65
C SER A 241 3.11 4.45 33.35
N ALA A 242 2.35 5.53 33.38
CA ALA A 242 2.34 6.56 32.34
C ALA A 242 3.69 7.28 32.30
N LYS A 243 4.32 7.37 31.12
CA LYS A 243 5.51 8.21 30.89
C LYS A 243 5.26 9.14 29.71
N SER A 244 5.49 10.42 29.98
CA SER A 244 5.33 11.62 29.17
C SER A 244 5.89 11.51 27.74
N ALA A 245 5.11 12.01 26.78
CA ALA A 245 5.45 12.03 25.35
C ALA A 245 6.48 13.14 25.00
N PRO A 246 7.46 12.89 24.11
CA PRO A 246 8.34 13.92 23.58
C PRO A 246 7.69 14.72 22.44
N ARG A 247 8.20 15.95 22.23
CA ARG A 247 7.68 17.02 21.35
C ARG A 247 7.30 16.54 19.94
N ARG A 248 6.11 16.96 19.48
CA ARG A 248 5.52 16.67 18.17
C ARG A 248 6.29 17.35 17.04
N SER A 249 6.71 16.59 16.04
CA SER A 249 6.93 17.11 14.68
C SER A 249 5.56 17.35 14.04
N SER A 250 5.19 18.61 13.85
CA SER A 250 3.91 19.02 13.25
C SER A 250 3.89 18.69 11.76
N CYS A 251 2.85 17.97 11.32
CA CYS A 251 2.46 17.95 9.91
C CYS A 251 1.41 19.05 9.77
N THR A 252 1.82 20.28 9.49
CA THR A 252 0.87 21.34 9.17
C THR A 252 0.28 21.06 7.78
N PRO A 253 -1.01 21.33 7.55
CA PRO A 253 -1.52 21.52 6.20
C PRO A 253 -0.85 22.77 5.59
N ALA A 254 -0.61 22.75 4.29
CA ALA A 254 -0.23 23.97 3.56
C ALA A 254 -1.34 25.00 3.77
N SER A 255 -0.98 26.15 4.30
CA SER A 255 -1.88 27.26 4.64
C SER A 255 -2.53 27.88 3.41
N ASP A 256 -3.81 28.19 3.60
CA ASP A 256 -4.78 28.90 2.78
C ASP A 256 -4.23 29.97 1.80
N ILE A 257 -4.69 29.88 0.54
CA ILE A 257 -4.97 31.05 -0.29
C ILE A 257 -6.47 31.29 -0.19
N THR A 258 -6.83 32.46 0.32
CA THR A 258 -8.18 32.97 0.49
C THR A 258 -8.92 33.11 -0.85
N GLY A 259 -10.18 32.68 -0.90
CA GLY A 259 -11.08 32.98 -2.03
C GLY A 259 -12.33 32.08 -2.09
N THR A 260 -13.43 32.57 -1.51
CA THR A 260 -14.87 32.37 -1.80
C THR A 260 -15.43 30.96 -2.18
N PRO A 261 -16.61 30.57 -1.65
CA PRO A 261 -17.21 29.28 -1.92
C PRO A 261 -17.98 29.29 -3.26
N ILE A 262 -17.44 28.65 -4.30
CA ILE A 262 -18.25 28.26 -5.46
C ILE A 262 -18.81 26.86 -5.18
N LEU A 263 -19.88 26.81 -4.39
CA LEU A 263 -20.72 25.63 -4.23
C LEU A 263 -21.95 25.75 -5.12
N SER A 264 -21.74 25.84 -6.44
CA SER A 264 -22.83 25.77 -7.42
C SER A 264 -22.25 25.65 -8.83
N LEU A 265 -21.81 24.45 -9.22
CA LEU A 265 -21.71 23.97 -10.60
C LEU A 265 -21.07 22.59 -10.53
N LEU A 266 -21.85 21.55 -10.83
CA LEU A 266 -21.48 20.30 -11.51
C LEU A 266 -22.58 19.25 -11.24
N ALA A 267 -23.79 19.57 -11.70
CA ALA A 267 -24.78 18.57 -12.09
C ALA A 267 -25.01 18.73 -13.61
N SER A 268 -24.19 18.06 -14.43
CA SER A 268 -24.57 17.55 -15.75
C SER A 268 -23.44 16.79 -16.44
N PRO A 269 -23.74 15.76 -17.24
CA PRO A 269 -22.76 14.86 -17.84
C PRO A 269 -22.25 15.45 -19.16
N GLN A 270 -20.97 15.79 -19.25
CA GLN A 270 -20.35 16.11 -20.53
C GLN A 270 -19.59 14.91 -21.09
N LYS A 271 -20.06 14.46 -22.25
CA LYS A 271 -19.43 13.49 -23.15
C LYS A 271 -17.99 13.95 -23.49
N LEU A 272 -17.01 13.11 -23.19
CA LEU A 272 -15.62 13.28 -23.66
C LEU A 272 -15.54 12.86 -25.13
N VAL A 273 -15.41 13.84 -26.02
CA VAL A 273 -14.99 13.64 -27.42
C VAL A 273 -13.47 13.83 -27.49
N PHE A 274 -12.73 12.77 -27.81
CA PHE A 274 -11.30 12.84 -28.11
C PHE A 274 -11.09 13.30 -29.56
N LYS A 275 -10.54 14.51 -29.77
CA LYS A 275 -9.88 14.90 -31.02
C LYS A 275 -8.41 14.50 -30.93
N ARG A 276 -7.94 13.70 -31.90
CA ARG A 276 -6.52 13.36 -32.08
C ARG A 276 -5.82 14.47 -32.88
N PRO A 277 -4.56 14.80 -32.59
CA PRO A 277 -3.59 15.14 -33.63
C PRO A 277 -3.04 13.87 -34.29
#